data_AF-A0A529HSJ0-F1
#
_entry.id   AF-A0A529HSJ0-F1
#
_cell.length_a   1.000
_cell.length_b   1.000
_cell.length_c   1.000
_cell.angle_alpha   90.00
_cell.angle_beta   90.00
_cell.angle_gamma   90.00
#
_symmetry.space_group_name_H-M   'P 1'
#
loop_
_entity.id
_entity.type
_entity.pdbx_description
1 polymer ?
#
loop_
_entity_poly.entity_id
_entity_poly.type
_entity_poly.pdbx_seq_one_letter_code
_entity_poly.pdbx_strand_id
1 'polypeptide(L)'
;IYPLIRTEKQVAKVFEDIEEEPGIILYTVVDQKLARGIDERCAAMGLPCVSVLEPVLAVFQSYLGTPAGRRVGAQHVLDAEYFRRIDALNFTMEHDDGQLPANMDDADIVLIGISRTSKTPTSIYLANRGIKTANIPIVLGVPVPESLVNARTPLIVGLIATAERISHVRQNRILGNTSTYVPSDYVDRAAINEELAYARQICTRHGWPMIDVSRRSIEETAAAIVALRGKSR
;
A
#
# COMPACT_ATOMS: atom_id res chain seq x y z
N ILE A 1 -1.67 -22.68 -1.25
CA ILE A 1 -2.68 -21.70 -0.77
C ILE A 1 -3.94 -21.90 -1.58
N TYR A 2 -5.09 -22.10 -0.93
CA TYR A 2 -6.36 -22.39 -1.58
C TYR A 2 -7.38 -21.25 -1.35
N PRO A 3 -7.51 -20.29 -2.29
CA PRO A 3 -8.44 -19.17 -2.13
C PRO A 3 -9.88 -19.57 -2.47
N LEU A 4 -10.85 -18.80 -1.94
CA LEU A 4 -12.27 -18.86 -2.33
C LEU A 4 -12.96 -20.23 -2.13
N ILE A 5 -12.54 -20.98 -1.11
CA ILE A 5 -13.23 -22.20 -0.67
C ILE A 5 -14.54 -21.81 0.01
N ARG A 6 -15.66 -22.11 -0.65
CA ARG A 6 -17.02 -21.69 -0.26
C ARG A 6 -18.02 -22.86 -0.21
N THR A 7 -17.58 -24.07 -0.56
CA THR A 7 -18.46 -25.25 -0.65
C THR A 7 -17.74 -26.50 -0.15
N GLU A 8 -18.51 -27.49 0.32
CA GLU A 8 -17.98 -28.77 0.80
C GLU A 8 -17.23 -29.53 -0.31
N LYS A 9 -17.68 -29.41 -1.57
CA LYS A 9 -16.99 -30.00 -2.73
C LYS A 9 -15.59 -29.42 -2.94
N GLN A 10 -15.45 -28.09 -2.79
CA GLN A 10 -14.14 -27.45 -2.88
C GLN A 10 -13.24 -27.86 -1.71
N VAL A 11 -13.79 -27.97 -0.50
CA VAL A 11 -13.05 -28.51 0.66
C VAL A 11 -12.56 -29.92 0.35
N ALA A 12 -13.44 -30.81 -0.12
CA ALA A 12 -13.08 -32.19 -0.45
C ALA A 12 -11.91 -32.25 -1.45
N LYS A 13 -11.95 -31.45 -2.52
CA LYS A 13 -10.85 -31.38 -3.50
C LYS A 13 -9.53 -30.90 -2.89
N VAL A 14 -9.58 -29.95 -1.97
CA VAL A 14 -8.36 -29.50 -1.26
C VAL A 14 -7.80 -30.62 -0.38
N PHE A 15 -8.65 -31.44 0.21
CA PHE A 15 -8.21 -32.58 1.02
C PHE A 15 -7.57 -33.70 0.18
N GLU A 16 -7.95 -33.87 -1.09
CA GLU A 16 -7.24 -34.78 -2.02
C GLU A 16 -5.76 -34.38 -2.14
N ASP A 17 -5.48 -33.09 -2.34
CA ASP A 17 -4.10 -32.59 -2.42
C ASP A 17 -3.37 -32.70 -1.05
N ILE A 18 -4.06 -32.49 0.06
CA ILE A 18 -3.48 -32.59 1.43
C ILE A 18 -3.12 -34.04 1.78
N GLU A 19 -3.83 -35.03 1.24
CA GLU A 19 -3.48 -36.45 1.42
C GLU A 19 -2.15 -36.79 0.75
N GLU A 20 -1.83 -36.15 -0.39
CA GLU A 20 -0.54 -36.32 -1.07
C GLU A 20 0.59 -35.58 -0.34
N GLU A 21 0.31 -34.38 0.18
CA GLU A 21 1.28 -33.53 0.91
C GLU A 21 0.76 -33.12 2.29
N PRO A 22 0.82 -34.01 3.31
CA PRO A 22 0.30 -33.74 4.64
C PRO A 22 1.10 -32.67 5.38
N GLY A 23 0.40 -31.80 6.12
CA GLY A 23 1.02 -30.72 6.88
C GLY A 23 0.06 -29.97 7.79
N ILE A 24 0.54 -28.86 8.35
CA ILE A 24 -0.27 -27.97 9.19
C ILE A 24 -1.27 -27.22 8.32
N ILE A 25 -2.54 -27.26 8.69
CA ILE A 25 -3.62 -26.59 7.96
C ILE A 25 -4.02 -25.32 8.71
N LEU A 26 -3.83 -24.16 8.08
CA LEU A 26 -4.31 -22.88 8.57
C LEU A 26 -5.44 -22.39 7.66
N TYR A 27 -6.59 -22.02 8.24
CA TYR A 27 -7.74 -21.57 7.47
C TYR A 27 -8.46 -20.37 8.08
N THR A 28 -9.22 -19.65 7.24
CA THR A 28 -9.98 -18.43 7.59
C THR A 28 -11.43 -18.52 7.10
N VAL A 29 -12.08 -19.67 7.29
CA VAL A 29 -13.45 -19.96 6.84
C VAL A 29 -14.43 -19.52 7.93
N VAL A 30 -15.34 -18.63 7.56
CA VAL A 30 -16.36 -18.07 8.48
C VAL A 30 -17.65 -18.88 8.54
N ASP A 31 -17.91 -19.71 7.53
CA ASP A 31 -19.05 -20.63 7.52
C ASP A 31 -18.80 -21.77 8.51
N GLN A 32 -19.66 -21.89 9.52
CA GLN A 32 -19.45 -22.87 10.59
C GLN A 32 -19.57 -24.32 10.12
N LYS A 33 -20.40 -24.59 9.10
CA LYS A 33 -20.57 -25.94 8.58
C LYS A 33 -19.31 -26.38 7.87
N LEU A 34 -18.73 -25.51 7.04
CA LEU A 34 -17.46 -25.76 6.37
C LEU A 34 -16.29 -25.85 7.35
N ALA A 35 -16.21 -24.94 8.32
CA ALA A 35 -15.15 -24.96 9.34
C ALA A 35 -15.16 -26.26 10.13
N ARG A 36 -16.33 -26.72 10.60
CA ARG A 36 -16.47 -28.03 11.25
C ARG A 36 -16.05 -29.18 10.36
N GLY A 37 -16.47 -29.16 9.08
CA GLY A 37 -16.08 -30.20 8.13
C GLY A 37 -14.56 -30.26 7.88
N ILE A 38 -13.87 -29.12 7.95
CA ILE A 38 -12.40 -29.05 7.89
C ILE A 38 -11.81 -29.65 9.17
N ASP A 39 -12.26 -29.21 10.35
CA ASP A 39 -11.75 -29.68 11.64
C ASP A 39 -11.92 -31.20 11.80
N GLU A 40 -13.09 -31.73 11.45
CA GLU A 40 -13.40 -33.17 11.52
C GLU A 40 -12.49 -34.01 10.61
N ARG A 41 -12.26 -33.56 9.37
CA ARG A 41 -11.37 -34.25 8.43
C ARG A 41 -9.92 -34.19 8.88
N CYS A 42 -9.46 -33.04 9.37
CA CYS A 42 -8.11 -32.92 9.91
C CYS A 42 -7.90 -33.85 11.11
N ALA A 43 -8.87 -33.90 12.03
CA ALA A 43 -8.84 -34.78 13.18
C ALA A 43 -8.80 -36.26 12.75
N ALA A 44 -9.59 -36.66 11.75
CA ALA A 44 -9.59 -38.01 11.21
C ALA A 44 -8.24 -38.42 10.58
N MET A 45 -7.54 -37.46 9.96
CA MET A 45 -6.21 -37.66 9.38
C MET A 45 -5.06 -37.49 10.38
N GLY A 46 -5.34 -37.07 11.62
CA GLY A 46 -4.32 -36.75 12.62
C GLY A 46 -3.50 -35.50 12.28
N LEU A 47 -4.03 -34.62 11.44
CA LEU A 47 -3.34 -33.39 11.01
C LEU A 47 -3.66 -32.22 11.95
N PRO A 48 -2.64 -31.43 12.34
CA PRO A 48 -2.86 -30.20 13.10
C PRO A 48 -3.59 -29.17 12.23
N CYS A 49 -4.69 -28.63 12.77
CA CYS A 49 -5.54 -27.64 12.09
C CYS A 49 -5.85 -26.46 12.99
N VAL A 50 -5.77 -25.23 12.45
CA VAL A 50 -6.05 -24.00 13.19
C VAL A 50 -6.89 -23.03 12.35
N SER A 51 -8.06 -22.66 12.89
CA SER A 51 -8.80 -21.49 12.43
C SER A 51 -8.14 -20.21 12.94
N VAL A 52 -7.59 -19.41 12.03
CA VAL A 52 -6.81 -18.21 12.41
C VAL A 52 -7.71 -17.08 12.93
N LEU A 53 -8.93 -16.94 12.41
CA LEU A 53 -9.82 -15.82 12.74
C LEU A 53 -10.85 -16.15 13.82
N GLU A 54 -11.22 -17.42 14.03
CA GLU A 54 -12.29 -17.78 14.98
C GLU A 54 -12.00 -17.34 16.42
N PRO A 55 -10.77 -17.48 16.97
CA PRO A 55 -10.47 -16.99 18.32
C PRO A 55 -10.70 -15.48 18.48
N VAL A 56 -10.34 -14.69 17.45
CA VAL A 56 -10.52 -13.24 17.45
C VAL A 56 -12.00 -12.88 17.35
N LEU A 57 -12.74 -13.56 16.48
CA LEU A 57 -14.19 -13.35 16.31
C LEU A 57 -14.96 -13.71 17.58
N ALA A 58 -14.59 -14.78 18.29
CA ALA A 58 -15.21 -15.19 19.53
C ALA A 58 -15.05 -14.12 20.64
N VAL A 59 -13.88 -13.48 20.73
CA VAL A 59 -13.65 -12.37 21.67
C VAL A 59 -14.51 -11.16 21.33
N PHE A 60 -14.63 -10.79 20.05
CA PHE A 60 -15.51 -9.69 19.66
C PHE A 60 -16.98 -9.99 19.93
N GLN A 61 -17.44 -11.22 19.68
CA GLN A 61 -18.82 -11.63 19.96
C GLN A 61 -19.15 -11.57 21.45
N SER A 62 -18.26 -12.07 22.31
CA SER A 62 -18.47 -12.06 23.75
C SER A 62 -18.46 -10.64 24.32
N TYR A 63 -17.64 -9.76 23.78
CA TYR A 63 -17.55 -8.36 24.22
C TYR A 63 -18.69 -7.48 23.71
N LEU A 64 -19.07 -7.61 22.43
CA LEU A 64 -20.06 -6.74 21.79
C LEU A 64 -21.51 -7.25 21.92
N GLY A 65 -21.72 -8.45 22.47
CA GLY A 65 -23.04 -9.03 22.73
C GLY A 65 -23.88 -9.35 21.48
N THR A 66 -23.35 -9.13 20.28
CA THR A 66 -24.03 -9.35 19.01
C THR A 66 -23.41 -10.58 18.33
N PRO A 67 -24.20 -11.60 17.94
CA PRO A 67 -23.67 -12.70 17.14
C PRO A 67 -23.07 -12.13 15.85
N ALA A 68 -21.81 -12.43 15.56
CA ALA A 68 -21.19 -11.92 14.34
C ALA A 68 -22.05 -12.37 13.15
N GLY A 69 -22.44 -11.44 12.30
CA GLY A 69 -23.09 -11.76 11.04
C GLY A 69 -22.12 -12.55 10.16
N ARG A 70 -22.05 -13.87 10.35
CA ARG A 70 -21.17 -14.80 9.62
C ARG A 70 -21.70 -15.02 8.19
N ARG A 71 -21.81 -13.96 7.40
CA ARG A 71 -22.24 -14.02 6.00
C ARG A 71 -21.04 -14.20 5.08
N VAL A 72 -20.95 -15.37 4.45
CA VAL A 72 -20.02 -15.62 3.34
C VAL A 72 -20.35 -14.64 2.21
N GLY A 73 -19.36 -13.89 1.72
CA GLY A 73 -19.56 -12.96 0.61
C GLY A 73 -20.31 -11.68 0.98
N ALA A 74 -20.27 -11.23 2.24
CA ALA A 74 -20.72 -9.89 2.65
C ALA A 74 -19.90 -8.72 2.04
N GLN A 75 -19.10 -9.00 0.99
CA GLN A 75 -18.21 -8.05 0.31
C GLN A 75 -18.96 -6.86 -0.31
N HIS A 76 -20.28 -6.88 -0.41
CA HIS A 76 -21.08 -5.91 -1.18
C HIS A 76 -22.10 -5.15 -0.32
N VAL A 77 -21.74 -4.73 0.89
CA VAL A 77 -22.34 -3.48 1.40
C VAL A 77 -21.41 -2.39 0.89
N LEU A 78 -21.76 -1.81 -0.26
CA LEU A 78 -21.11 -0.63 -0.83
C LEU A 78 -21.30 0.53 0.17
N ASP A 79 -20.47 0.57 1.20
CA ASP A 79 -20.50 1.59 2.23
C ASP A 79 -19.82 2.87 1.71
N ALA A 80 -20.04 3.98 2.40
CA ALA A 80 -19.42 5.26 2.06
C ALA A 80 -17.87 5.18 2.08
N GLU A 81 -17.30 4.22 2.81
CA GLU A 81 -15.86 4.01 2.88
C GLU A 81 -15.31 3.40 1.58
N TYR A 82 -16.00 2.42 1.00
CA TYR A 82 -15.68 1.85 -0.30
C TYR A 82 -15.68 2.93 -1.39
N PHE A 83 -16.75 3.73 -1.47
CA PHE A 83 -16.81 4.81 -2.47
C PHE A 83 -15.69 5.84 -2.28
N ARG A 84 -15.36 6.18 -1.03
CA ARG A 84 -14.22 7.06 -0.73
C ARG A 84 -12.88 6.47 -1.19
N ARG A 85 -12.68 5.16 -1.03
CA ARG A 85 -11.47 4.46 -1.52
C ARG A 85 -11.39 4.47 -3.04
N ILE A 86 -12.51 4.21 -3.73
CA ILE A 86 -12.55 4.24 -5.20
C ILE A 86 -12.27 5.66 -5.71
N ASP A 87 -12.89 6.68 -5.11
CA ASP A 87 -12.63 8.08 -5.47
C ASP A 87 -11.15 8.47 -5.24
N ALA A 88 -10.57 8.07 -4.10
CA ALA A 88 -9.16 8.30 -3.81
C ALA A 88 -8.22 7.57 -4.80
N LEU A 89 -8.55 6.35 -5.21
CA LEU A 89 -7.80 5.60 -6.20
C LEU A 89 -7.86 6.25 -7.57
N ASN A 90 -9.05 6.64 -8.03
CA ASN A 90 -9.22 7.33 -9.31
C ASN A 90 -8.41 8.63 -9.35
N PHE A 91 -8.58 9.47 -8.31
CA PHE A 91 -7.78 10.68 -8.17
C PHE A 91 -6.27 10.38 -8.20
N THR A 92 -5.81 9.40 -7.43
CA THR A 92 -4.37 9.12 -7.34
C THR A 92 -3.79 8.59 -8.66
N MET A 93 -4.55 7.74 -9.38
CA MET A 93 -4.14 7.23 -10.69
C MET A 93 -4.04 8.34 -11.74
N GLU A 94 -4.95 9.31 -11.71
CA GLU A 94 -4.92 10.48 -12.62
C GLU A 94 -3.70 11.39 -12.36
N HIS A 95 -3.14 11.38 -11.14
CA HIS A 95 -2.09 12.31 -10.71
C HIS A 95 -0.76 11.63 -10.29
N ASP A 96 -0.53 10.37 -10.69
CA ASP A 96 0.70 9.62 -10.38
C ASP A 96 1.88 10.05 -11.28
N ASP A 97 1.62 10.31 -12.56
CA ASP A 97 2.64 10.61 -13.58
C ASP A 97 3.06 12.10 -13.63
N GLY A 98 2.89 12.83 -12.53
CA GLY A 98 3.21 14.25 -12.46
C GLY A 98 2.21 15.16 -13.18
N GLN A 99 1.06 14.61 -13.59
CA GLN A 99 -0.09 15.43 -13.96
C GLN A 99 -0.60 16.12 -12.70
N LEU A 100 -0.59 17.46 -12.74
CA LEU A 100 -1.01 18.26 -11.60
C LEU A 100 -2.54 18.28 -11.55
N PRO A 101 -3.14 18.14 -10.35
CA PRO A 101 -4.56 18.41 -10.17
C PRO A 101 -4.92 19.81 -10.66
N ALA A 102 -6.12 19.95 -11.24
CA ALA A 102 -6.66 21.25 -11.60
C ALA A 102 -6.72 22.18 -10.38
N ASN A 103 -7.02 21.62 -9.22
CA ASN A 103 -6.93 22.27 -7.93
C ASN A 103 -6.10 21.41 -6.96
N MET A 104 -4.98 21.95 -6.47
CA MET A 104 -4.10 21.23 -5.54
C MET A 104 -4.77 20.94 -4.20
N ASP A 105 -5.77 21.75 -3.82
CA ASP A 105 -6.53 21.57 -2.58
C ASP A 105 -7.50 20.37 -2.61
N ASP A 106 -7.69 19.73 -3.77
CA ASP A 106 -8.49 18.50 -3.88
C ASP A 106 -7.72 17.26 -3.38
N ALA A 107 -6.38 17.36 -3.26
CA ALA A 107 -5.55 16.32 -2.69
C ALA A 107 -5.57 16.37 -1.14
N ASP A 108 -5.60 15.21 -0.50
CA ASP A 108 -5.33 15.11 0.93
C ASP A 108 -3.82 15.21 1.21
N ILE A 109 -3.01 14.64 0.31
CA ILE A 109 -1.57 14.49 0.46
C ILE A 109 -0.89 14.74 -0.89
N VAL A 110 0.24 15.44 -0.87
CA VAL A 110 1.11 15.55 -2.05
C VAL A 110 2.47 14.96 -1.71
N LEU A 111 2.89 13.96 -2.46
CA LEU A 111 4.22 13.38 -2.33
C LEU A 111 5.16 14.02 -3.33
N ILE A 112 6.26 14.59 -2.83
CA ILE A 112 7.31 15.14 -3.67
C ILE A 112 8.61 14.38 -3.49
N GLY A 113 9.44 14.34 -4.52
CA GLY A 113 10.76 13.72 -4.41
C GLY A 113 11.30 13.31 -5.77
N ILE A 114 12.58 12.95 -5.80
CA ILE A 114 13.28 12.59 -7.04
C ILE A 114 12.81 11.23 -7.57
N SER A 115 13.18 10.86 -8.78
CA SER A 115 12.81 9.55 -9.34
C SER A 115 13.27 8.40 -8.44
N ARG A 116 12.42 7.39 -8.29
CA ARG A 116 12.68 6.16 -7.48
C ARG A 116 12.75 6.34 -5.96
N THR A 117 12.06 7.33 -5.42
CA THR A 117 11.79 7.51 -3.98
C THR A 117 10.46 6.88 -3.52
N SER A 118 9.99 5.84 -4.23
CA SER A 118 8.75 5.10 -3.89
C SER A 118 7.44 5.90 -3.85
N LYS A 119 7.35 7.07 -4.51
CA LYS A 119 6.12 7.88 -4.59
C LYS A 119 4.91 7.09 -5.07
N THR A 120 4.95 6.55 -6.29
CA THR A 120 3.87 5.75 -6.90
C THR A 120 3.33 4.64 -6.01
N PRO A 121 4.14 3.66 -5.55
CA PRO A 121 3.62 2.60 -4.70
C PRO A 121 3.09 3.12 -3.35
N THR A 122 3.68 4.19 -2.79
CA THR A 122 3.19 4.80 -1.55
C THR A 122 1.85 5.50 -1.75
N SER A 123 1.68 6.26 -2.84
CA SER A 123 0.45 6.96 -3.17
C SER A 123 -0.72 5.98 -3.40
N ILE A 124 -0.49 4.89 -4.14
CA ILE A 124 -1.50 3.85 -4.36
C ILE A 124 -1.88 3.17 -3.03
N TYR A 125 -0.90 2.93 -2.16
CA TYR A 125 -1.18 2.37 -0.83
C TYR A 125 -2.03 3.30 0.04
N LEU A 126 -1.75 4.61 0.01
CA LEU A 126 -2.56 5.63 0.69
C LEU A 126 -3.97 5.73 0.10
N ALA A 127 -4.08 5.67 -1.22
CA ALA A 127 -5.36 5.69 -1.94
C ALA A 127 -6.26 4.50 -1.61
N ASN A 128 -5.67 3.29 -1.46
CA ASN A 128 -6.38 2.11 -0.97
C ASN A 128 -6.97 2.28 0.44
N ARG A 129 -6.49 3.27 1.21
CA ARG A 129 -7.04 3.69 2.51
C ARG A 129 -7.97 4.91 2.42
N GLY A 130 -8.34 5.33 1.21
CA GLY A 130 -9.27 6.44 0.97
C GLY A 130 -8.64 7.82 1.07
N ILE A 131 -7.33 7.95 0.80
CA ILE A 131 -6.58 9.22 0.87
C ILE A 131 -6.19 9.66 -0.54
N LYS A 132 -6.71 10.81 -1.00
CA LYS A 132 -6.37 11.39 -2.30
C LYS A 132 -4.93 11.86 -2.32
N THR A 133 -4.09 11.19 -3.11
CA THR A 133 -2.64 11.47 -3.12
C THR A 133 -2.21 11.90 -4.52
N ALA A 134 -1.52 13.03 -4.64
CA ALA A 134 -0.89 13.46 -5.89
C ALA A 134 0.64 13.32 -5.81
N ASN A 135 1.28 12.95 -6.90
CA ASN A 135 2.73 12.79 -6.96
C ASN A 135 3.35 13.89 -7.82
N ILE A 136 4.27 14.67 -7.26
CA ILE A 136 4.99 15.72 -7.99
C ILE A 136 6.48 15.38 -8.01
N PRO A 137 7.06 15.11 -9.19
CA PRO A 137 8.49 14.82 -9.28
C PRO A 137 9.31 16.09 -8.98
N ILE A 138 10.39 15.92 -8.23
CA ILE A 138 11.42 16.95 -8.12
C ILE A 138 12.50 16.64 -9.16
N VAL A 139 12.77 17.61 -10.03
CA VAL A 139 13.79 17.54 -11.07
C VAL A 139 14.77 18.69 -10.85
N LEU A 140 16.07 18.39 -10.89
CA LEU A 140 17.12 19.38 -10.66
C LEU A 140 16.98 20.57 -11.63
N GLY A 141 17.02 21.79 -11.09
CA GLY A 141 16.89 23.03 -11.88
C GLY A 141 15.47 23.39 -12.30
N VAL A 142 14.49 22.50 -12.08
CA VAL A 142 13.08 22.80 -12.37
C VAL A 142 12.40 23.30 -11.09
N PRO A 143 11.81 24.50 -11.07
CA PRO A 143 11.08 24.99 -9.91
C PRO A 143 9.81 24.17 -9.69
N VAL A 144 9.40 24.05 -8.42
CA VAL A 144 8.09 23.44 -8.10
C VAL A 144 6.95 24.34 -8.59
N PRO A 145 5.81 23.77 -8.99
CA PRO A 145 4.66 24.57 -9.44
C PRO A 145 4.17 25.54 -8.36
N GLU A 146 3.80 26.76 -8.73
CA GLU A 146 3.23 27.74 -7.79
C GLU A 146 1.93 27.24 -7.14
N SER A 147 1.14 26.44 -7.86
CA SER A 147 -0.06 25.79 -7.33
C SER A 147 0.24 24.88 -6.14
N LEU A 148 1.42 24.25 -6.10
CA LEU A 148 1.86 23.47 -4.95
C LEU A 148 2.23 24.36 -3.76
N VAL A 149 2.97 25.45 -4.03
CA VAL A 149 3.43 26.38 -2.99
C VAL A 149 2.26 27.08 -2.31
N ASN A 150 1.22 27.39 -3.07
CA ASN A 150 0.04 28.10 -2.60
C ASN A 150 -1.05 27.19 -1.99
N ALA A 151 -0.91 25.86 -2.12
CA ALA A 151 -1.86 24.90 -1.59
C ALA A 151 -1.93 24.97 -0.06
N ARG A 152 -3.14 24.91 0.49
CA ARG A 152 -3.38 25.08 1.94
C ARG A 152 -3.88 23.81 2.61
N THR A 153 -4.59 23.00 1.85
CA THR A 153 -5.30 21.81 2.33
C THR A 153 -4.41 20.57 2.40
N PRO A 154 -3.63 20.22 1.36
CA PRO A 154 -2.87 18.97 1.38
C PRO A 154 -1.68 19.03 2.34
N LEU A 155 -1.40 17.89 2.96
CA LEU A 155 -0.10 17.67 3.57
C LEU A 155 0.94 17.39 2.48
N ILE A 156 1.91 18.29 2.31
CA ILE A 156 3.01 18.11 1.36
C ILE A 156 4.17 17.38 2.07
N VAL A 157 4.62 16.26 1.53
CA VAL A 157 5.69 15.43 2.12
C VAL A 157 6.77 15.10 1.11
N GLY A 158 8.02 15.40 1.46
CA GLY A 158 9.19 15.01 0.70
C GLY A 158 9.63 13.58 0.99
N LEU A 159 9.69 12.73 -0.03
CA LEU A 159 10.30 11.40 0.04
C LEU A 159 11.75 11.47 -0.43
N ILE A 160 12.66 11.03 0.43
CA ILE A 160 14.10 10.96 0.16
C ILE A 160 14.62 9.55 0.39
N ALA A 161 15.72 9.18 -0.25
CA ALA A 161 16.43 7.93 0.00
C ALA A 161 17.94 8.12 -0.19
N THR A 162 18.74 7.12 0.19
CA THR A 162 20.18 7.13 -0.07
C THR A 162 20.45 7.05 -1.58
N ALA A 163 21.52 7.73 -2.03
CA ALA A 163 21.94 7.67 -3.43
C ALA A 163 22.22 6.25 -3.90
N GLU A 164 22.78 5.41 -3.02
CA GLU A 164 23.01 3.98 -3.29
C GLU A 164 21.72 3.23 -3.60
N ARG A 165 20.66 3.40 -2.79
CA ARG A 165 19.38 2.74 -3.04
C ARG A 165 18.76 3.22 -4.34
N ILE A 166 18.79 4.53 -4.59
CA ILE A 166 18.22 5.12 -5.81
C ILE A 166 18.96 4.61 -7.04
N SER A 167 20.29 4.61 -7.01
CA SER A 167 21.14 4.06 -8.08
C SER A 167 20.78 2.60 -8.37
N HIS A 168 20.67 1.76 -7.34
CA HIS A 168 20.26 0.35 -7.49
C HIS A 168 18.85 0.19 -8.08
N VAL A 169 17.87 0.95 -7.61
CA VAL A 169 16.49 0.89 -8.15
C VAL A 169 16.41 1.44 -9.58
N ARG A 170 17.20 2.46 -9.92
CA ARG A 170 17.30 2.99 -11.28
C ARG A 170 17.96 1.96 -12.20
N GLN A 171 19.03 1.28 -11.78
CA GLN A 171 19.70 0.22 -12.52
C GLN A 171 18.76 -0.96 -12.82
N ASN A 172 18.00 -1.44 -11.83
CA ASN A 172 17.03 -2.52 -12.02
C ASN A 172 15.91 -2.16 -13.00
N ARG A 173 15.50 -0.88 -13.06
CA ARG A 173 14.52 -0.42 -14.06
C ARG A 173 15.09 -0.50 -15.48
N ILE A 174 16.36 -0.14 -15.67
CA ILE A 174 17.02 -0.18 -16.99
C ILE A 174 17.11 -1.63 -17.47
N LEU A 175 17.50 -2.55 -16.58
CA LEU A 175 17.60 -3.98 -16.91
C LEU A 175 16.24 -4.60 -17.25
N GLY A 176 15.15 -4.12 -16.63
CA GLY A 176 13.78 -4.59 -16.90
C GLY A 176 13.09 -3.96 -18.12
N ASN A 177 13.59 -2.83 -18.63
CA ASN A 177 13.04 -2.13 -19.80
C ASN A 177 14.05 -2.20 -20.97
N THR A 178 13.92 -3.19 -21.83
CA THR A 178 14.91 -3.62 -22.84
C THR A 178 15.16 -2.66 -24.02
N SER A 179 14.80 -1.37 -23.96
CA SER A 179 14.77 -0.56 -25.19
C SER A 179 14.87 0.96 -25.03
N THR A 180 15.48 1.49 -23.96
CA THR A 180 15.73 2.95 -23.88
C THR A 180 17.19 3.23 -23.53
N TYR A 181 17.87 4.02 -24.37
CA TYR A 181 19.17 4.59 -24.04
C TYR A 181 19.01 5.48 -22.81
N VAL A 182 19.53 5.04 -21.67
CA VAL A 182 19.47 5.80 -20.42
C VAL A 182 20.82 6.48 -20.22
N PRO A 183 20.86 7.82 -20.02
CA PRO A 183 22.11 8.53 -19.78
C PRO A 183 22.89 7.91 -18.62
N SER A 184 24.22 7.80 -18.78
CA SER A 184 25.17 7.37 -17.73
C SER A 184 24.86 8.01 -16.37
N ASP A 185 24.54 9.30 -16.40
CA ASP A 185 24.34 10.13 -15.21
C ASP A 185 23.06 9.78 -14.44
N TYR A 186 22.12 9.05 -15.03
CA TYR A 186 20.88 8.66 -14.36
C TYR A 186 21.14 7.67 -13.21
N VAL A 187 22.15 6.81 -13.32
CA VAL A 187 22.54 5.87 -12.25
C VAL A 187 23.75 6.36 -11.45
N ASP A 188 24.41 7.43 -11.90
CA ASP A 188 25.57 7.99 -11.24
C ASP A 188 25.22 8.56 -9.87
N ARG A 189 26.05 8.22 -8.88
CA ARG A 189 25.80 8.58 -7.48
C ARG A 189 26.05 10.06 -7.22
N ALA A 190 26.96 10.71 -7.94
CA ALA A 190 27.21 12.14 -7.76
C ALA A 190 26.01 12.95 -8.29
N ALA A 191 25.52 12.63 -9.48
CA ALA A 191 24.31 13.24 -10.04
C ALA A 191 23.07 13.02 -9.14
N ILE A 192 22.87 11.80 -8.62
CA ILE A 192 21.77 11.53 -7.68
C ILE A 192 21.91 12.35 -6.39
N ASN A 193 23.14 12.55 -5.88
CA ASN A 193 23.36 13.38 -4.70
C ASN A 193 22.98 14.84 -4.94
N GLU A 194 23.25 15.38 -6.14
CA GLU A 194 22.81 16.73 -6.52
C GLU A 194 21.28 16.84 -6.56
N GLU A 195 20.60 15.87 -7.18
CA GLU A 195 19.13 15.82 -7.17
C GLU A 195 18.56 15.76 -5.73
N LEU A 196 19.16 14.93 -4.87
CA LEU A 196 18.76 14.81 -3.46
C LEU A 196 19.00 16.11 -2.67
N ALA A 197 20.13 16.77 -2.90
CA ALA A 197 20.44 18.06 -2.27
C ALA A 197 19.40 19.12 -2.67
N TYR A 198 19.05 19.19 -3.95
CA TYR A 198 18.02 20.09 -4.45
C TYR A 198 16.64 19.80 -3.84
N ALA A 199 16.24 18.53 -3.77
CA ALA A 199 14.98 18.14 -3.14
C ALA A 199 14.93 18.51 -1.65
N ARG A 200 16.02 18.30 -0.91
CA ARG A 200 16.13 18.72 0.51
C ARG A 200 16.04 20.23 0.67
N GLN A 201 16.68 20.99 -0.24
CA GLN A 201 16.64 22.45 -0.21
C GLN A 201 15.21 22.97 -0.42
N ILE A 202 14.47 22.41 -1.38
CA ILE A 202 13.06 22.75 -1.62
C ILE A 202 12.21 22.48 -0.37
N CYS A 203 12.30 21.27 0.19
CA CYS A 203 11.51 20.92 1.37
C CYS A 203 11.83 21.84 2.56
N THR A 204 13.12 22.12 2.78
CA THR A 204 13.57 23.01 3.86
C THR A 204 13.06 24.45 3.67
N ARG A 205 13.12 24.97 2.43
CA ARG A 205 12.66 26.32 2.10
C ARG A 205 11.18 26.53 2.42
N HIS A 206 10.35 25.52 2.15
CA HIS A 206 8.90 25.60 2.34
C HIS A 206 8.41 24.97 3.65
N GLY A 207 9.32 24.48 4.50
CA GLY A 207 8.97 23.83 5.77
C GLY A 207 8.24 22.50 5.62
N TRP A 208 8.37 21.83 4.46
CA TRP A 208 7.71 20.55 4.21
C TRP A 208 8.45 19.40 4.88
N PRO A 209 7.75 18.51 5.63
CA PRO A 209 8.38 17.37 6.27
C PRO A 209 8.99 16.42 5.24
N MET A 210 10.11 15.80 5.62
CA MET A 210 10.78 14.79 4.81
C MET A 210 10.76 13.43 5.50
N ILE A 211 10.58 12.37 4.71
CA ILE A 211 10.62 10.98 5.15
C ILE A 211 11.70 10.24 4.37
N ASP A 212 12.62 9.61 5.09
CA ASP A 212 13.61 8.71 4.52
C ASP A 212 13.01 7.31 4.29
N VAL A 213 12.90 6.91 3.02
CA VAL A 213 12.34 5.64 2.58
C VAL A 213 13.41 4.58 2.28
N SER A 214 14.68 4.82 2.67
CA SER A 214 15.81 3.95 2.31
C SER A 214 15.67 2.52 2.83
N ARG A 215 15.12 2.38 4.03
CA ARG A 215 14.95 1.09 4.73
C ARG A 215 13.53 0.89 5.24
N ARG A 216 12.56 1.64 4.68
CA ARG A 216 11.15 1.54 5.06
C ARG A 216 10.38 0.76 4.02
N SER A 217 9.42 -0.02 4.49
CA SER A 217 8.38 -0.57 3.62
C SER A 217 7.42 0.53 3.14
N ILE A 218 6.57 0.20 2.18
CA ILE A 218 5.52 1.11 1.68
C ILE A 218 4.54 1.41 2.82
N GLU A 219 4.17 0.38 3.60
CA GLU A 219 3.29 0.45 4.75
C GLU A 219 3.85 1.36 5.86
N GLU A 220 5.13 1.20 6.20
CA GLU A 220 5.80 2.04 7.20
C GLU A 220 5.90 3.51 6.75
N THR A 221 6.16 3.72 5.46
CA THR A 221 6.20 5.07 4.87
C THR A 221 4.82 5.71 4.93
N ALA A 222 3.78 5.00 4.50
CA ALA A 222 2.40 5.47 4.55
C ALA A 222 1.94 5.75 5.99
N ALA A 223 2.29 4.89 6.95
CA ALA A 223 1.97 5.10 8.36
C ALA A 223 2.63 6.39 8.91
N ALA A 224 3.90 6.64 8.55
CA ALA A 224 4.61 7.86 8.95
C ALA A 224 3.97 9.13 8.35
N ILE A 225 3.55 9.07 7.08
CA ILE A 225 2.82 10.16 6.41
C ILE A 225 1.50 10.45 7.14
N VAL A 226 0.70 9.42 7.42
CA VAL A 226 -0.59 9.56 8.12
C VAL A 226 -0.39 10.13 9.54
N ALA A 227 0.68 9.74 10.23
CA ALA A 227 1.00 10.26 11.55
C ALA A 227 1.35 11.76 11.54
N LEU A 228 1.96 12.27 10.46
CA LEU A 228 2.19 13.71 10.28
C LEU A 228 0.87 14.47 10.09
N ARG A 229 -0.05 13.92 9.29
CA ARG A 229 -1.38 14.52 9.04
C ARG A 229 -2.17 14.71 10.33
N GLY A 230 -2.08 13.77 11.27
CA GLY A 230 -2.76 13.85 12.57
C GLY A 230 -2.23 14.92 13.53
N LYS A 231 -1.02 15.46 13.29
CA LYS A 231 -0.38 16.49 14.14
C LYS A 231 -0.65 17.92 13.68
N SER A 232 -1.15 18.12 12.46
CA SER A 232 -1.44 19.45 11.88
C SER A 232 -2.88 19.93 12.11
N ARG A 233 -3.59 19.39 13.12
CA ARG A 233 -4.91 19.86 13.56
C ARG A 233 -4.83 20.49 14.94
#